data_AF-A0A5C7TJW1-F1
#
_entry.id   AF-A0A5C7TJW1-F1
#
_cell.length_a   1.000
_cell.length_b   1.000
_cell.length_c   1.000
_cell.angle_alpha   90.00
_cell.angle_beta   90.00
_cell.angle_gamma   90.00
#
_symmetry.space_group_name_H-M   'P 1'
#
loop_
_entity.id
_entity.type
_entity.pdbx_description
1 polymer ?
#
loop_
_entity_poly.entity_id
_entity_poly.type
_entity_poly.pdbx_seq_one_letter_code
_entity_poly.pdbx_strand_id
1 'polypeptide(L)' 'MPDWLWPALALLLIVEGVGPLLFPNRWQAYLRRLATEPAQNLRQLGLVLVLAGSCWLWWLT' A
#
# COMPACT_ATOMS: atom_id res chain seq x y z
N MET A 1 -18.43 16.32 1.57
CA MET A 1 -17.33 15.33 1.51
C MET A 1 -17.32 14.64 2.85
N PRO A 2 -17.29 13.30 2.94
CA PRO A 2 -17.34 12.63 4.23
C PRO A 2 -16.18 13.08 5.11
N ASP A 3 -16.46 13.41 6.37
CA ASP A 3 -15.50 14.03 7.30
C ASP A 3 -14.30 13.11 7.64
N TRP A 4 -14.41 11.82 7.32
CA TRP A 4 -13.39 10.79 7.55
C TRP A 4 -12.38 10.61 6.40
N LEU A 5 -12.62 11.18 5.22
CA LEU A 5 -11.73 11.03 4.05
C LEU A 5 -10.36 11.68 4.29
N TRP A 6 -10.33 12.90 4.85
CA TRP A 6 -9.09 13.62 5.17
C TRP A 6 -8.26 12.94 6.27
N PRO A 7 -8.84 12.51 7.40
CA PRO A 7 -8.12 11.70 8.38
C PRO A 7 -7.56 10.40 7.80
N ALA A 8 -8.34 9.68 6.98
CA ALA A 8 -7.89 8.43 6.37
C ALA A 8 -6.71 8.64 5.40
N LEU A 9 -6.76 9.69 4.58
CA LEU A 9 -5.66 10.05 3.68
C LEU A 9 -4.41 10.52 4.44
N ALA A 10 -4.57 11.28 5.53
CA ALA A 10 -3.45 11.67 6.38
C ALA A 10 -2.74 10.45 6.99
N LEU A 11 -3.50 9.46 7.48
CA LEU A 11 -2.96 8.21 8.00
C LEU A 11 -2.24 7.39 6.91
N LEU A 12 -2.84 7.29 5.72
CA LEU A 12 -2.22 6.61 4.58
C LEU A 12 -0.85 7.21 4.25
N LEU A 13 -0.76 8.54 4.17
CA LEU A 13 0.50 9.26 3.90
C LEU A 13 1.54 9.06 5.00
N ILE A 14 1.11 9.05 6.28
CA ILE A 14 2.02 8.77 7.40
C ILE A 14 2.58 7.35 7.27
N VAL A 15 1.73 6.35 7.07
CA VAL A 15 2.15 4.94 6.95
C VAL A 15 3.07 4.75 5.74
N GLU A 16 2.72 5.33 4.59
CA GLU A 16 3.51 5.23 3.36
C GLU A 16 4.84 5.98 3.48
N GLY A 17 4.89 7.10 4.20
CA GLY A 17 6.11 7.88 4.47
C GLY A 17 7.04 7.26 5.52
N VAL A 18 6.53 6.46 6.45
CA VAL A 18 7.34 5.80 7.49
C VAL A 18 8.36 4.82 6.91
N GLY A 19 7.99 4.07 5.87
CA GLY A 19 8.88 3.12 5.18
C GLY A 19 10.18 3.76 4.66
N PRO A 20 10.12 4.79 3.79
CA PRO A 20 11.30 5.47 3.29
C PRO A 20 12.04 6.29 4.36
N LEU A 21 11.34 6.80 5.39
CA LEU A 21 11.92 7.68 6.40
C LEU A 21 12.71 6.90 7.48
N LEU A 22 12.23 5.72 7.89
CA LEU A 22 12.94 4.89 8.87
C LEU A 22 14.03 4.01 8.24
N PHE A 23 13.79 3.46 7.03
CA PHE A 23 14.71 2.48 6.43
C PHE A 23 14.93 2.70 4.93
N PRO A 24 15.56 3.82 4.51
CA PRO A 24 15.68 4.20 3.11
C PRO A 24 16.37 3.14 2.24
N ASN A 25 17.50 2.57 2.70
CA ASN A 25 18.25 1.58 1.93
C ASN A 25 17.50 0.24 1.76
N ARG A 26 16.83 -0.23 2.82
CA ARG A 26 16.05 -1.47 2.76
C ARG A 26 14.78 -1.29 1.94
N TRP A 27 14.11 -0.15 2.10
CA TRP A 27 12.94 0.22 1.30
C TRP A 27 13.30 0.29 -0.20
N GLN A 28 14.40 0.96 -0.55
CA GLN A 28 14.86 1.04 -1.93
C GLN A 28 15.23 -0.34 -2.51
N ALA A 29 15.90 -1.20 -1.74
CA ALA A 29 16.20 -2.56 -2.18
C ALA A 29 14.94 -3.41 -2.39
N TYR A 30 13.93 -3.25 -1.54
CA TYR A 30 12.64 -3.91 -1.66
C TYR A 30 11.88 -3.46 -2.91
N LEU A 31 11.80 -2.15 -3.14
CA LEU A 31 11.19 -1.58 -4.35
C LEU A 31 11.91 -2.02 -5.63
N ARG A 32 13.25 -2.08 -5.61
CA ARG A 32 14.02 -2.60 -6.76
C ARG A 32 13.69 -4.05 -7.05
N ARG A 33 13.58 -4.91 -6.03
CA ARG A 33 13.17 -6.31 -6.22
C ARG A 33 11.78 -6.39 -6.84
N LEU A 34 10.82 -5.65 -6.30
CA LEU A 34 9.46 -5.55 -6.85
C LEU A 34 9.44 -5.07 -8.31
N ALA A 35 10.27 -4.09 -8.66
CA ALA A 35 10.36 -3.57 -10.01
C ALA A 35 11.05 -4.52 -11.00
N THR A 36 11.85 -5.47 -10.49
CA THR A 36 12.56 -6.47 -11.31
C THR A 36 11.74 -7.76 -11.49
N GLU A 37 10.75 -7.99 -10.62
CA GLU A 37 9.80 -9.12 -10.73
C GLU A 37 8.92 -8.99 -11.99
N PRO A 38 8.53 -10.11 -12.61
CA PRO A 38 7.68 -10.10 -13.79
C PRO A 38 6.33 -9.43 -13.48
N ALA A 39 5.80 -8.68 -14.46
CA ALA A 39 4.55 -7.93 -14.35
C ALA A 39 3.35 -8.78 -13.88
N GLN A 40 3.38 -10.10 -14.10
CA GLN A 40 2.37 -11.04 -13.62
C GLN A 40 2.33 -11.14 -12.09
N ASN A 41 3.50 -11.15 -11.42
CA ASN A 41 3.58 -11.17 -9.96
C ASN A 41 3.11 -9.84 -9.37
N LEU A 42 3.49 -8.72 -10.00
CA LEU A 42 2.97 -7.39 -9.64
C LEU A 42 1.44 -7.33 -9.77
N ARG A 43 0.87 -7.93 -10.81
CA ARG A 43 -0.59 -7.99 -11.00
C ARG A 43 -1.27 -8.85 -9.94
N GLN A 44 -0.66 -9.97 -9.54
CA GLN A 44 -1.19 -10.81 -8.46
C GLN A 44 -1.14 -10.09 -7.11
N LEU A 45 -0.04 -9.40 -6.80
CA LEU A 45 0.07 -8.57 -5.61
C LEU A 45 -1.01 -7.49 -5.59
N GLY A 46 -1.18 -6.76 -6.71
CA GLY A 46 -2.23 -5.77 -6.85
C GLY A 46 -3.64 -6.35 -6.66
N LEU A 47 -3.93 -7.53 -7.23
CA LEU A 47 -5.21 -8.22 -7.06
C LEU A 47 -5.45 -8.61 -5.60
N VAL A 48 -4.46 -9.16 -4.91
CA VAL A 48 -4.57 -9.52 -3.49
C VAL A 48 -4.82 -8.27 -2.64
N LEU A 49 -4.13 -7.15 -2.90
CA LEU A 49 -4.38 -5.90 -2.19
C LEU A 49 -5.80 -5.37 -2.41
N VAL A 50 -6.29 -5.36 -3.67
CA VAL A 50 -7.64 -4.89 -4.00
C VAL A 50 -8.72 -5.78 -3.37
N LEU A 51 -8.53 -7.11 -3.40
CA LEU A 51 -9.46 -8.06 -2.79
C LEU A 51 -9.46 -7.95 -1.27
N ALA A 52 -8.28 -7.86 -0.64
CA ALA A 52 -8.17 -7.66 0.80
C ALA A 52 -8.82 -6.34 1.23
N GLY A 53 -8.57 -5.25 0.51
CA GLY A 53 -9.19 -3.95 0.75
C GLY A 53 -10.71 -3.96 0.57
N SER A 54 -11.20 -4.61 -0.49
CA SER A 54 -12.66 -4.77 -0.71
C SER A 54 -13.30 -5.62 0.38
N CYS A 55 -12.64 -6.70 0.81
CA CYS A 55 -13.14 -7.56 1.89
C CYS A 55 -13.20 -6.81 3.22
N TRP A 56 -12.16 -6.02 3.52
CA TRP A 56 -12.10 -5.18 4.71
C TRP A 56 -13.17 -4.09 4.68
N LEU A 57 -13.34 -3.42 3.54
CA LEU A 57 -14.38 -2.41 3.35
C LEU A 57 -15.78 -3.02 3.51
N TRP A 58 -16.01 -4.19 2.91
CA TRP A 58 -17.25 -4.94 3.08
C TRP A 58 -17.51 -5.37 4.53
N TRP A 59 -16.47 -5.70 5.30
CA TRP A 59 -16.61 -5.99 6.73
C TRP A 59 -16.98 -4.74 7.54
N LEU A 60 -16.34 -3.60 7.27
CA LEU A 60 -16.54 -2.35 8.01
C LEU A 60 -17.87 -1.64 7.70
N THR A 61 -18.54 -1.99 6.60
CA THR A 61 -19.79 -1.36 6.14
C THR A 61 -21.00 -2.20 6.52
#